data_AF-A0ABD5CBB3-F1
#
_entry.id   AF-A0ABD5CBB3-F1
#
_cell.length_a   1.000
_cell.length_b   1.000
_cell.length_c   1.000
_cell.angle_alpha   90.00
_cell.angle_beta   90.00
_cell.angle_gamma   90.00
#
_symmetry.space_group_name_H-M   'P 1'
#
loop_
_entity.id
_entity.type
_entity.pdbx_description
1 polymer ?
#
loop_
_entity_poly.entity_id
_entity_poly.type
_entity_poly.pdbx_seq_one_letter_code
_entity_poly.pdbx_strand_id
1 'polypeptide(L)'
;MWKLPLPDDVPSVEELITAVTPTRGEPAIELTEAHKAAFLALYQLYDNLGGEPEPPLRAEHIAANIAQAIHDGYDATQIGSRLAGLRTRLQAGIPRCPFCGFAPVTSLDHHLPRSTYKALAVYSRNLIPACGTCNQKKGATIGGRGEHERFVNAYFADLPAERFFQARCAMVDGALVTNFEVVQTRGLSEPVFRRLSYQLQRLELNSRLKGEVTDFLVALEVSLDDAYNTPDGAAAVSRFLARSATSQERVNGLNHWKPALLHGLVECEAFCDGGFRIGQMNPGA
;
A
#
# COMPACT_ATOMS: atom_id res chain seq x y z
N MET A 1 6.06 -4.06 -0.98
CA MET A 1 4.64 -3.67 -1.12
C MET A 1 3.91 -4.20 0.11
N TRP A 2 3.03 -3.42 0.75
CA TRP A 2 2.18 -3.79 1.91
C TRP A 2 2.74 -3.80 3.33
N LYS A 3 4.07 -3.72 3.52
CA LYS A 3 4.66 -3.54 4.85
C LYS A 3 5.53 -2.29 4.87
N LEU A 4 5.36 -1.48 5.90
CA LEU A 4 6.17 -0.32 6.22
C LEU A 4 6.76 -0.52 7.63
N PRO A 5 7.95 0.05 7.92
CA PRO A 5 8.39 0.16 9.29
C PRO A 5 7.37 0.96 10.10
N LEU A 6 7.19 0.61 11.37
CA LEU A 6 6.45 1.45 12.30
C LEU A 6 7.13 2.84 12.33
N PRO A 7 6.37 3.94 12.25
CA PRO A 7 6.93 5.26 12.50
C PRO A 7 7.61 5.27 13.87
N ASP A 8 8.86 5.75 13.93
CA ASP A 8 9.68 5.81 15.15
C ASP A 8 9.11 6.75 16.23
N ASP A 9 7.95 7.37 16.02
CA ASP A 9 7.39 8.29 16.99
C ASP A 9 6.70 7.58 18.17
N VAL A 10 7.00 8.14 19.34
CA VAL A 10 6.12 8.10 20.49
C VAL A 10 4.96 9.03 20.14
N PRO A 11 3.68 8.66 20.42
CA PRO A 11 2.56 9.53 20.16
C PRO A 11 2.80 10.90 20.82
N SER A 12 3.10 11.91 20.02
CA SER A 12 3.57 13.17 20.58
C SER A 12 2.37 14.00 20.99
N VAL A 13 2.27 14.26 22.29
CA VAL A 13 1.31 15.23 22.86
C VAL A 13 1.40 16.59 22.15
N GLU A 14 2.57 16.92 21.60
CA GLU A 14 2.80 18.12 20.80
C GLU A 14 1.96 18.17 19.52
N GLU A 15 1.79 17.05 18.81
CA GLU A 15 0.93 17.00 17.61
C GLU A 15 -0.55 17.13 17.95
N LEU A 16 -0.98 16.59 19.10
CA LEU A 16 -2.33 16.80 19.62
C LEU A 16 -2.59 18.28 19.92
N ILE A 17 -1.65 18.94 20.60
CA ILE A 17 -1.74 20.38 20.90
C ILE A 17 -1.76 21.19 19.61
N THR A 18 -0.86 20.89 18.68
CA THR A 18 -0.77 21.60 17.39
C THR A 18 -2.01 21.38 16.54
N ALA A 19 -2.65 20.19 16.59
CA ALA A 19 -3.88 19.90 15.87
C ALA A 19 -5.02 20.84 16.30
N VAL A 20 -5.19 21.06 17.61
CA VAL A 20 -6.25 21.92 18.18
C VAL A 20 -5.89 23.42 18.20
N THR A 21 -4.65 23.78 17.89
CA THR A 21 -4.18 25.17 17.94
C THR A 21 -4.24 25.80 16.55
N PRO A 22 -5.02 26.87 16.31
CA PRO A 22 -5.08 27.54 15.01
C PRO A 22 -3.75 28.23 14.67
N THR A 23 -3.53 28.56 13.40
CA THR A 23 -2.30 29.22 12.92
C THR A 23 -2.04 30.60 13.56
N ARG A 24 -3.11 31.27 14.03
CA ARG A 24 -3.04 32.52 14.80
C ARG A 24 -4.07 32.47 15.92
N GLY A 25 -3.65 32.81 17.14
CA GLY A 25 -4.51 32.85 18.32
C GLY A 25 -4.29 31.69 19.30
N GLU A 26 -5.06 31.70 20.38
CA GLU A 26 -5.08 30.65 21.39
C GLU A 26 -5.68 29.33 20.84
N PRO A 27 -5.40 28.18 21.48
CA PRO A 27 -6.00 26.90 21.10
C PRO A 27 -7.52 26.99 20.99
N ALA A 28 -8.09 26.39 19.94
CA ALA A 28 -9.54 26.31 19.80
C ALA A 28 -10.17 25.52 20.96
N ILE A 29 -9.39 24.58 21.53
CA ILE A 29 -9.72 23.85 22.76
C ILE A 29 -8.44 23.65 23.57
N GLU A 30 -8.49 23.96 24.87
CA GLU A 30 -7.42 23.65 25.81
C GLU A 30 -7.43 22.15 26.19
N LEU A 31 -6.31 21.47 25.97
CA LEU A 31 -6.14 20.07 26.37
C LEU A 31 -5.54 20.01 27.79
N THR A 32 -6.35 19.61 28.77
CA THR A 32 -5.87 19.31 30.13
C THR A 32 -4.96 18.08 30.14
N GLU A 33 -4.22 17.87 31.22
CA GLU A 33 -3.42 16.64 31.41
C GLU A 33 -4.27 15.37 31.35
N ALA A 34 -5.52 15.42 31.84
CA ALA A 34 -6.46 14.31 31.73
C ALA A 34 -6.86 14.03 30.28
N HIS A 35 -7.08 15.06 29.47
CA HIS A 35 -7.36 14.89 28.03
C HIS A 35 -6.15 14.24 27.33
N LYS A 36 -4.94 14.76 27.57
CA LYS A 36 -3.70 14.22 26.99
C LYS A 36 -3.51 12.76 27.36
N ALA A 37 -3.69 12.40 28.64
CA ALA A 37 -3.61 11.03 29.12
C ALA A 37 -4.64 10.10 28.44
N ALA A 38 -5.87 10.57 28.23
CA ALA A 38 -6.90 9.79 27.53
C ALA A 38 -6.51 9.49 26.07
N PHE A 39 -5.94 10.46 25.33
CA PHE A 39 -5.43 10.21 23.98
C PHE A 39 -4.26 9.24 23.97
N LEU A 40 -3.30 9.38 24.88
CA LEU A 40 -2.16 8.46 24.98
C LEU A 40 -2.63 7.03 25.29
N ALA A 41 -3.62 6.86 26.18
CA ALA A 41 -4.23 5.57 26.47
C ALA A 41 -4.95 4.99 25.23
N LEU A 42 -5.66 5.81 24.48
CA LEU A 42 -6.30 5.42 23.22
C LEU A 42 -5.27 4.97 22.17
N TYR A 43 -4.16 5.67 22.04
CA TYR A 43 -3.08 5.31 21.11
C TYR A 43 -2.40 4.00 21.51
N GLN A 44 -2.13 3.80 22.80
CA GLN A 44 -1.63 2.54 23.30
C GLN A 44 -2.61 1.39 23.04
N LEU A 45 -3.92 1.64 23.19
CA LEU A 45 -4.94 0.66 22.87
C LEU A 45 -4.95 0.31 21.38
N TYR A 46 -4.82 1.31 20.50
CA TYR A 46 -4.71 1.09 19.05
C TYR A 46 -3.50 0.21 18.71
N ASP A 47 -2.34 0.50 19.29
CA ASP A 47 -1.12 -0.28 19.11
C ASP A 47 -1.30 -1.73 19.58
N ASN A 48 -1.87 -1.94 20.77
CA ASN A 48 -2.13 -3.26 21.32
C ASN A 48 -3.10 -4.08 20.46
N LEU A 49 -4.04 -3.40 19.79
CA LEU A 49 -4.99 -3.99 18.87
C LEU A 49 -4.45 -4.10 17.44
N GLY A 50 -3.22 -3.64 17.15
CA GLY A 50 -2.67 -3.65 15.79
C GLY A 50 -3.47 -2.84 14.77
N GLY A 51 -4.22 -1.83 15.23
CA GLY A 51 -5.12 -1.03 14.41
C GLY A 51 -6.41 -1.74 13.96
N GLU A 52 -6.79 -2.86 14.59
CA GLU A 52 -8.09 -3.50 14.33
C GLU A 52 -9.26 -2.59 14.73
N PRO A 53 -10.37 -2.57 13.97
CA PRO A 53 -11.47 -1.61 14.14
C PRO A 53 -12.40 -1.93 15.33
N GLU A 54 -11.84 -2.10 16.52
CA GLU A 54 -12.62 -2.44 17.72
C GLU A 54 -13.44 -1.25 18.26
N PRO A 55 -14.62 -1.49 18.85
CA PRO A 55 -15.50 -0.42 19.35
C PRO A 55 -14.83 0.60 20.30
N PRO A 56 -13.97 0.20 21.27
CA PRO A 56 -13.31 1.14 22.16
C PRO A 56 -12.46 2.21 21.46
N LEU A 57 -11.96 1.94 20.24
CA LEU A 57 -11.17 2.91 19.47
C LEU A 57 -11.98 4.10 18.95
N ARG A 58 -13.32 4.03 18.99
CA ARG A 58 -14.18 5.20 18.73
C ARG A 58 -14.05 6.28 19.79
N ALA A 59 -13.43 5.94 20.94
CA ALA A 59 -13.08 6.86 22.01
C ALA A 59 -14.27 7.65 22.56
N GLU A 60 -15.40 6.97 22.82
CA GLU A 60 -16.63 7.59 23.36
C GLU A 60 -16.44 8.27 24.73
N HIS A 61 -15.35 7.94 25.43
CA HIS A 61 -14.94 8.58 26.68
C HIS A 61 -14.25 9.94 26.49
N ILE A 62 -13.80 10.28 25.28
CA ILE A 62 -13.25 11.60 24.94
C ILE A 62 -14.41 12.49 24.48
N ALA A 63 -14.50 13.71 25.04
CA ALA A 63 -15.58 14.63 24.72
C ALA A 63 -15.68 14.91 23.21
N ALA A 64 -16.90 14.91 22.69
CA ALA A 64 -17.16 14.95 21.24
C ALA A 64 -16.58 16.19 20.54
N ASN A 65 -16.59 17.36 21.20
CA ASN A 65 -15.97 18.59 20.69
C ASN A 65 -14.44 18.47 20.59
N ILE A 66 -13.79 17.79 21.54
CA ILE A 66 -12.35 17.55 21.54
C ILE A 66 -11.98 16.60 20.40
N ALA A 67 -12.70 15.48 20.28
CA ALA A 67 -12.48 14.53 19.19
C ALA A 67 -12.70 15.18 17.81
N GLN A 68 -13.70 16.08 17.69
CA GLN A 68 -13.95 16.85 16.48
C GLN A 68 -12.81 17.82 16.16
N ALA A 69 -12.26 18.52 17.16
CA ALA A 69 -11.11 19.40 16.94
C ALA A 69 -9.87 18.64 16.43
N ILE A 70 -9.64 17.42 16.92
CA ILE A 70 -8.58 16.55 16.39
C ILE A 70 -8.87 16.08 14.96
N HIS A 71 -10.12 15.71 14.68
CA HIS A 71 -10.56 15.36 13.32
C HIS A 71 -10.25 16.48 12.31
N ASP A 72 -10.61 17.72 12.65
CA ASP A 72 -10.43 18.89 11.80
C ASP A 72 -8.95 19.31 11.73
N GLY A 73 -8.20 19.10 12.82
CA GLY A 73 -6.77 19.35 12.91
C GLY A 73 -5.94 18.58 11.89
N TYR A 74 -6.42 17.43 11.39
CA TYR A 74 -5.73 16.70 10.31
C TYR A 74 -5.51 17.54 9.05
N ASP A 75 -6.41 18.47 8.72
CA ASP A 75 -6.26 19.31 7.53
C ASP A 75 -5.04 20.23 7.64
N ALA A 76 -4.48 20.41 8.84
CA ALA A 76 -3.23 21.12 9.07
C ALA A 76 -1.97 20.32 8.69
N THR A 77 -2.11 19.05 8.29
CA THR A 77 -1.00 18.21 7.80
C THR A 77 -0.58 18.58 6.37
N GLN A 78 -1.38 19.39 5.67
CA GLN A 78 -1.08 19.81 4.31
C GLN A 78 0.22 20.63 4.23
N ILE A 79 0.85 20.63 3.05
CA ILE A 79 2.11 21.34 2.82
C ILE A 79 1.96 22.82 3.21
N GLY A 80 2.94 23.35 3.95
CA GLY A 80 2.94 24.74 4.41
C GLY A 80 2.03 25.03 5.61
N SER A 81 1.34 24.02 6.16
CA SER A 81 0.52 24.16 7.36
C SER A 81 1.27 23.72 8.63
N ARG A 82 0.71 24.03 9.80
CA ARG A 82 1.34 23.82 11.12
C ARG A 82 1.68 22.36 11.48
N LEU A 83 1.02 21.37 10.88
CA LEU A 83 1.35 19.94 11.02
C LEU A 83 2.03 19.37 9.77
N ALA A 84 2.55 20.20 8.85
CA ALA A 84 3.27 19.73 7.67
C ALA A 84 4.47 18.84 8.03
N GLY A 85 5.08 19.05 9.21
CA GLY A 85 6.16 18.21 9.73
C GLY A 85 5.75 16.74 9.87
N LEU A 86 4.57 16.45 10.44
CA LEU A 86 4.03 15.08 10.54
C LEU A 86 3.96 14.42 9.17
N ARG A 87 3.42 15.13 8.18
CA ARG A 87 3.31 14.64 6.81
C ARG A 87 4.68 14.37 6.20
N THR A 88 5.60 15.31 6.28
CA THR A 88 6.96 15.16 5.75
C THR A 88 7.66 13.96 6.38
N ARG A 89 7.56 13.79 7.70
CA ARG A 89 8.14 12.64 8.42
C ARG A 89 7.54 11.31 7.97
N LEU A 90 6.21 11.20 7.93
CA LEU A 90 5.56 9.95 7.55
C LEU A 90 5.81 9.56 6.08
N GLN A 91 6.04 10.52 5.19
CA GLN A 91 6.36 10.26 3.79
C GLN A 91 7.86 10.06 3.52
N ALA A 92 8.72 10.38 4.48
CA ALA A 92 10.17 10.31 4.32
C ALA A 92 10.61 8.87 4.03
N GLY A 93 11.41 8.70 2.96
CA GLY A 93 11.93 7.38 2.56
C GLY A 93 10.88 6.43 1.95
N ILE A 94 9.63 6.87 1.73
CA ILE A 94 8.56 6.04 1.17
C ILE A 94 8.12 6.62 -0.18
N PRO A 95 8.88 6.40 -1.27
CA PRO A 95 8.61 7.00 -2.57
C PRO A 95 7.43 6.36 -3.31
N ARG A 96 6.98 5.19 -2.88
CA ARG A 96 5.95 4.38 -3.55
C ARG A 96 4.86 3.96 -2.56
N CYS A 97 3.62 4.04 -3.01
CA CYS A 97 2.45 3.70 -2.21
C CYS A 97 2.54 2.22 -1.76
N PRO A 98 2.43 1.92 -0.45
CA PRO A 98 2.51 0.55 0.05
C PRO A 98 1.33 -0.30 -0.43
N PHE A 99 0.19 0.30 -0.78
CA PHE A 99 -1.00 -0.44 -1.21
C PHE A 99 -0.88 -1.00 -2.63
N CYS A 100 -0.33 -0.22 -3.58
CA CYS A 100 -0.22 -0.64 -4.98
C CYS A 100 1.21 -0.85 -5.47
N GLY A 101 2.21 -0.35 -4.75
CA GLY A 101 3.66 -0.50 -5.00
C GLY A 101 4.23 0.22 -6.22
N PHE A 102 3.44 0.87 -7.08
CA PHE A 102 3.94 1.58 -8.26
C PHE A 102 3.75 3.11 -8.22
N ALA A 103 2.63 3.59 -7.70
CA ALA A 103 2.31 5.01 -7.74
C ALA A 103 3.09 5.80 -6.67
N PRO A 104 3.48 7.07 -6.94
CA PRO A 104 4.10 7.93 -5.95
C PRO A 104 3.15 8.19 -4.76
N VAL A 105 3.73 8.32 -3.58
CA VAL A 105 2.99 8.76 -2.38
C VAL A 105 2.65 10.24 -2.53
N THR A 106 1.37 10.57 -2.40
CA THR A 106 0.86 11.95 -2.53
C THR A 106 -0.11 12.34 -1.43
N SER A 107 -0.39 11.45 -0.49
CA SER A 107 -1.34 11.66 0.61
C SER A 107 -0.98 10.84 1.85
N LEU A 108 -1.68 11.10 2.95
CA LEU A 108 -1.79 10.18 4.09
C LEU A 108 -3.22 9.64 4.10
N ASP A 109 -3.36 8.32 4.16
CA ASP A 109 -4.62 7.61 4.28
C ASP A 109 -4.85 7.22 5.74
N HIS A 110 -6.05 7.47 6.26
CA HIS A 110 -6.41 6.99 7.59
C HIS A 110 -6.75 5.51 7.55
N HIS A 111 -5.95 4.62 8.15
CA HIS A 111 -6.24 3.18 8.20
C HIS A 111 -7.66 2.95 8.75
N LEU A 112 -7.92 3.43 9.96
CA LEU A 112 -9.25 3.61 10.54
C LEU A 112 -9.78 5.01 10.17
N PRO A 113 -10.91 5.11 9.45
CA PRO A 113 -11.35 6.34 8.82
C PRO A 113 -11.68 7.42 9.86
N ARG A 114 -11.12 8.62 9.67
CA ARG A 114 -11.33 9.74 10.60
C ARG A 114 -12.80 10.13 10.81
N SER A 115 -13.67 9.88 9.83
CA SER A 115 -15.11 10.14 9.96
C SER A 115 -15.77 9.35 11.09
N THR A 116 -15.23 8.16 11.40
CA THR A 116 -15.70 7.29 12.49
C THR A 116 -14.77 7.35 13.71
N TYR A 117 -13.46 7.33 13.48
CA TYR A 117 -12.43 7.30 14.52
C TYR A 117 -11.76 8.68 14.66
N LYS A 118 -12.56 9.69 15.01
CA LYS A 118 -12.16 11.11 15.02
C LYS A 118 -10.92 11.38 15.88
N ALA A 119 -10.86 10.76 17.06
CA ALA A 119 -9.74 10.91 17.99
C ALA A 119 -8.40 10.34 17.47
N LEU A 120 -8.42 9.53 16.40
CA LEU A 120 -7.24 8.96 15.76
C LEU A 120 -6.81 9.73 14.50
N ALA A 121 -7.42 10.88 14.19
CA ALA A 121 -7.24 11.55 12.90
C ALA A 121 -5.82 12.10 12.67
N VAL A 122 -5.09 12.44 13.73
CA VAL A 122 -3.69 12.91 13.64
C VAL A 122 -2.70 11.88 14.16
N TYR A 123 -3.16 10.68 14.51
CA TYR A 123 -2.30 9.65 15.06
C TYR A 123 -1.45 9.02 13.96
N SER A 124 -0.13 9.16 14.07
CA SER A 124 0.88 8.72 13.10
C SER A 124 0.68 7.27 12.63
N ARG A 125 0.44 6.32 13.54
CA ARG A 125 0.26 4.89 13.20
C ARG A 125 -1.12 4.56 12.63
N ASN A 126 -2.03 5.53 12.61
CA ASN A 126 -3.28 5.47 11.83
C ASN A 126 -3.14 6.16 10.45
N LEU A 127 -2.02 6.83 10.17
CA LEU A 127 -1.79 7.59 8.93
C LEU A 127 -0.81 6.85 8.01
N ILE A 128 -1.32 6.17 7.00
CA ILE A 128 -0.54 5.40 6.02
C ILE A 128 -0.20 6.29 4.82
N PRO A 129 1.08 6.50 4.48
CA PRO A 129 1.48 7.14 3.23
C PRO A 129 0.87 6.42 2.03
N ALA A 130 0.15 7.12 1.17
CA ALA A 130 -0.57 6.52 0.06
C ALA A 130 -0.61 7.42 -1.19
N CYS A 131 -0.79 6.82 -2.37
CA CYS A 131 -1.14 7.59 -3.55
C CYS A 131 -2.61 8.01 -3.49
N GLY A 132 -2.95 9.14 -4.12
CA GLY A 132 -4.31 9.68 -4.12
C GLY A 132 -5.37 8.70 -4.60
N THR A 133 -5.09 7.92 -5.65
CA THR A 133 -6.04 6.92 -6.17
C THR A 133 -6.33 5.80 -5.18
N CYS A 134 -5.31 5.28 -4.47
CA CYS A 134 -5.53 4.22 -3.49
C CYS A 134 -6.31 4.74 -2.27
N ASN A 135 -5.96 5.93 -1.79
CA ASN A 135 -6.67 6.61 -0.71
C ASN A 135 -8.15 6.81 -1.07
N GLN A 136 -8.43 7.35 -2.27
CA GLN A 136 -9.79 7.53 -2.76
C GLN A 136 -10.58 6.21 -2.88
N LYS A 137 -9.98 5.15 -3.45
CA LYS A 137 -10.64 3.85 -3.61
C LYS A 137 -10.93 3.15 -2.28
N LYS A 138 -10.02 3.27 -1.30
CA LYS A 138 -10.26 2.80 0.06
C LYS A 138 -11.38 3.60 0.71
N GLY A 139 -11.29 4.93 0.64
CA GLY A 139 -12.27 5.85 1.21
C GLY A 139 -12.47 5.63 2.71
N ALA A 140 -13.70 5.82 3.17
CA ALA A 140 -14.08 5.62 4.57
C ALA A 140 -14.42 4.15 4.93
N THR A 141 -14.01 3.18 4.10
CA THR A 141 -14.37 1.78 4.29
C THR A 141 -13.57 1.16 5.44
N ILE A 142 -14.27 0.68 6.48
CA ILE A 142 -13.66 -0.08 7.59
C ILE A 142 -13.52 -1.56 7.22
N GLY A 143 -14.47 -2.08 6.44
CA GLY A 143 -14.48 -3.43 5.90
C GLY A 143 -15.58 -3.65 4.86
N GLY A 144 -15.54 -4.80 4.19
CA GLY A 144 -16.49 -5.30 3.21
C GLY A 144 -17.60 -6.11 3.87
N ARG A 145 -18.22 -7.02 3.11
CA ARG A 145 -19.36 -7.81 3.58
C ARG A 145 -18.93 -9.08 4.31
N GLY A 146 -17.76 -9.61 3.96
CA GLY A 146 -17.19 -10.82 4.55
C GLY A 146 -16.33 -10.55 5.78
N GLU A 147 -16.19 -11.59 6.61
CA GLU A 147 -15.25 -11.58 7.72
C GLU A 147 -13.81 -11.36 7.19
N HIS A 148 -13.10 -10.42 7.81
CA HIS A 148 -11.77 -9.98 7.41
C HIS A 148 -11.65 -9.38 6.00
N GLU A 149 -12.74 -9.00 5.33
CA GLU A 149 -12.67 -8.18 4.11
C GLU A 149 -12.30 -6.74 4.46
N ARG A 150 -11.04 -6.47 4.81
CA ARG A 150 -10.57 -5.12 5.11
C ARG A 150 -9.15 -4.93 4.63
N PHE A 151 -8.68 -3.69 4.58
CA PHE A 151 -7.30 -3.42 4.22
C PHE A 151 -6.39 -3.94 5.33
N VAL A 152 -5.20 -4.40 4.95
CA VAL A 152 -4.15 -4.65 5.95
C VAL A 152 -3.62 -3.31 6.46
N ASN A 153 -3.30 -3.23 7.74
CA ASN A 153 -2.54 -2.10 8.24
C ASN A 153 -1.07 -2.27 7.84
N ALA A 154 -0.53 -1.36 7.01
CA ALA A 154 0.83 -1.52 6.49
C ALA A 154 1.92 -1.53 7.59
N TYR A 155 1.62 -1.03 8.78
CA TYR A 155 2.55 -1.05 9.92
C TYR A 155 2.47 -2.33 10.76
N PHE A 156 1.28 -2.89 10.94
CA PHE A 156 1.04 -4.03 11.83
C PHE A 156 0.84 -5.36 11.11
N ALA A 157 0.72 -5.37 9.78
CA ALA A 157 0.51 -6.59 9.02
C ALA A 157 1.64 -7.59 9.25
N ASP A 158 1.27 -8.75 9.79
CA ASP A 158 2.15 -9.91 9.88
C ASP A 158 2.12 -10.65 8.54
N LEU A 159 3.16 -10.43 7.73
CA LEU A 159 3.31 -10.98 6.39
C LEU A 159 4.48 -11.96 6.40
N PRO A 160 4.30 -13.20 5.92
CA PRO A 160 5.37 -14.18 5.87
C PRO A 160 6.44 -13.81 4.84
N ALA A 161 7.66 -14.31 5.02
CA ALA A 161 8.74 -14.22 4.05
C ALA A 161 8.57 -15.27 2.92
N GLU A 162 7.38 -15.33 2.34
CA GLU A 162 6.97 -16.28 1.29
C GLU A 162 6.37 -15.52 0.09
N ARG A 163 6.34 -16.14 -1.09
CA ARG A 163 5.70 -15.57 -2.30
C ARG A 163 4.20 -15.86 -2.31
N PHE A 164 3.44 -14.94 -1.75
CA PHE A 164 1.98 -14.98 -1.77
C PHE A 164 1.36 -14.05 -2.81
N PHE A 165 2.11 -13.13 -3.41
CA PHE A 165 1.64 -12.33 -4.55
C PHE A 165 2.18 -12.87 -5.85
N GLN A 166 1.30 -13.30 -6.75
CA GLN A 166 1.69 -13.99 -7.98
C GLN A 166 0.97 -13.38 -9.17
N ALA A 167 1.59 -13.47 -10.34
CA ALA A 167 0.96 -13.16 -11.61
C ALA A 167 0.76 -14.45 -12.41
N ARG A 168 -0.45 -14.67 -12.90
CA ARG A 168 -0.72 -15.65 -13.96
C ARG A 168 -0.61 -14.95 -15.29
N CYS A 169 0.24 -15.46 -16.16
CA CYS A 169 0.50 -14.88 -17.48
C CYS A 169 0.13 -15.89 -18.57
N ALA A 170 -0.53 -15.42 -19.62
CA ALA A 170 -0.86 -16.23 -20.78
C ALA A 170 -0.85 -15.36 -22.04
N MET A 171 -0.50 -15.95 -23.18
CA MET A 171 -0.75 -15.35 -24.48
C MET A 171 -2.16 -15.75 -24.94
N VAL A 172 -3.02 -14.76 -25.20
CA VAL A 172 -4.40 -14.96 -25.68
C VAL A 172 -4.58 -14.08 -26.90
N ASP A 173 -4.94 -14.68 -28.04
CA ASP A 173 -5.13 -13.98 -29.33
C ASP A 173 -3.96 -13.05 -29.70
N GLY A 174 -2.72 -13.51 -29.43
CA GLY A 174 -1.49 -12.76 -29.71
C GLY A 174 -1.15 -11.67 -28.69
N ALA A 175 -1.97 -11.45 -27.66
CA ALA A 175 -1.71 -10.46 -26.61
C ALA A 175 -1.34 -11.13 -25.28
N LEU A 176 -0.44 -10.49 -24.52
CA LEU A 176 -0.13 -10.91 -23.15
C LEU A 176 -1.27 -10.49 -22.21
N VAL A 177 -1.90 -11.48 -21.57
CA VAL A 177 -2.84 -11.28 -20.47
C VAL A 177 -2.14 -11.58 -19.16
N THR A 178 -2.21 -10.63 -18.22
CA THR A 178 -1.69 -10.79 -16.85
C THR A 178 -2.82 -10.67 -15.84
N ASN A 179 -2.83 -11.60 -14.88
CA ASN A 179 -3.72 -11.55 -13.73
C ASN A 179 -2.93 -11.76 -12.44
N PHE A 180 -2.86 -10.71 -11.63
CA PHE A 180 -2.27 -10.70 -10.31
C PHE A 180 -3.28 -11.18 -9.27
N GLU A 181 -2.82 -12.04 -8.38
CA GLU A 181 -3.62 -12.56 -7.27
C GLU A 181 -2.77 -12.75 -6.02
N VAL A 182 -3.46 -12.77 -4.89
CA VAL A 182 -2.90 -13.28 -3.65
C VAL A 182 -3.20 -14.76 -3.61
N VAL A 183 -2.20 -15.59 -3.34
CA VAL A 183 -2.35 -17.02 -3.10
C VAL A 183 -2.18 -17.32 -1.62
N GLN A 184 -2.95 -18.26 -1.11
CA GLN A 184 -2.83 -18.71 0.26
C GLN A 184 -1.64 -19.65 0.38
N THR A 185 -0.60 -19.22 1.09
CA THR A 185 0.57 -20.04 1.41
C THR A 185 0.47 -20.58 2.82
N ARG A 186 1.35 -21.52 3.19
CA ARG A 186 1.35 -22.13 4.53
C ARG A 186 1.60 -21.09 5.63
N GLY A 187 2.47 -20.12 5.39
CA GLY A 187 2.79 -19.06 6.35
C GLY A 187 1.78 -17.89 6.34
N LEU A 188 0.89 -17.80 5.35
CA LEU A 188 -0.09 -16.72 5.25
C LEU A 188 -1.40 -17.13 5.92
N SER A 189 -1.71 -16.51 7.06
CA SER A 189 -2.94 -16.81 7.79
C SER A 189 -4.18 -16.46 6.96
N GLU A 190 -5.25 -17.24 7.12
CA GLU A 190 -6.53 -17.03 6.42
C GLU A 190 -7.07 -15.59 6.55
N PRO A 191 -7.05 -14.95 7.74
CA PRO A 191 -7.50 -13.56 7.87
C PRO A 191 -6.66 -12.58 7.04
N VAL A 192 -5.34 -12.73 7.00
CA VAL A 192 -4.46 -11.84 6.24
C VAL A 192 -4.60 -12.08 4.74
N PHE A 193 -4.72 -13.34 4.32
CA PHE A 193 -5.04 -13.72 2.94
C PHE A 193 -6.31 -13.03 2.44
N ARG A 194 -7.42 -13.11 3.18
CA ARG A 194 -8.69 -12.47 2.82
C ARG A 194 -8.56 -10.95 2.71
N ARG A 195 -7.86 -10.32 3.64
CA ARG A 195 -7.61 -8.87 3.63
C ARG A 195 -6.84 -8.41 2.41
N LEU A 196 -5.75 -9.11 2.07
CA LEU A 196 -4.93 -8.78 0.91
C LEU A 196 -5.70 -9.00 -0.40
N SER A 197 -6.47 -10.09 -0.49
CA SER A 197 -7.35 -10.36 -1.64
C SER A 197 -8.41 -9.28 -1.82
N TYR A 198 -9.09 -8.91 -0.73
CA TYR A 198 -10.05 -7.80 -0.72
C TYR A 198 -9.40 -6.48 -1.12
N GLN A 199 -8.23 -6.16 -0.57
CA GLN A 199 -7.47 -4.95 -0.89
C GLN A 199 -7.09 -4.90 -2.38
N LEU A 200 -6.59 -6.00 -2.96
CA LEU A 200 -6.24 -6.10 -4.38
C LEU A 200 -7.46 -5.79 -5.27
N GLN A 201 -8.60 -6.41 -4.96
CA GLN A 201 -9.86 -6.22 -5.69
C GLN A 201 -10.37 -4.79 -5.55
N ARG A 202 -10.46 -4.27 -4.32
CA ARG A 202 -10.98 -2.92 -4.03
C ARG A 202 -10.14 -1.82 -4.68
N LEU A 203 -8.84 -2.04 -4.81
CA LEU A 203 -7.92 -1.11 -5.45
C LEU A 203 -7.86 -1.27 -6.98
N GLU A 204 -8.53 -2.29 -7.53
CA GLU A 204 -8.54 -2.65 -8.95
C GLU A 204 -7.11 -2.83 -9.50
N LEU A 205 -6.23 -3.50 -8.73
CA LEU A 205 -4.81 -3.58 -9.09
C LEU A 205 -4.58 -4.25 -10.44
N ASN A 206 -5.37 -5.26 -10.80
CA ASN A 206 -5.29 -5.90 -12.12
C ASN A 206 -5.53 -4.94 -13.29
N SER A 207 -6.46 -3.99 -13.16
CA SER A 207 -6.68 -3.00 -14.20
C SER A 207 -5.57 -1.95 -14.21
N ARG A 208 -5.12 -1.52 -13.02
CA ARG A 208 -4.17 -0.40 -12.89
C ARG A 208 -2.72 -0.79 -13.15
N LEU A 209 -2.36 -2.05 -12.96
CA LEU A 209 -1.01 -2.56 -13.24
C LEU A 209 -0.76 -2.75 -14.74
N LYS A 210 -1.78 -2.76 -15.61
CA LYS A 210 -1.60 -2.99 -17.06
C LYS A 210 -0.57 -2.04 -17.68
N GLY A 211 -0.70 -0.73 -17.43
CA GLY A 211 0.25 0.27 -17.93
C GLY A 211 1.67 0.05 -17.38
N GLU A 212 1.78 -0.22 -16.08
CA GLU A 212 3.06 -0.48 -15.42
C GLU A 212 3.76 -1.73 -15.98
N VAL A 213 2.98 -2.78 -16.27
CA VAL A 213 3.48 -4.02 -16.91
C VAL A 213 4.00 -3.70 -18.31
N THR A 214 3.23 -2.96 -19.11
CA THR A 214 3.65 -2.55 -20.46
C THR A 214 4.97 -1.78 -20.43
N ASP A 215 5.05 -0.71 -19.64
CA ASP A 215 6.26 0.12 -19.54
C ASP A 215 7.48 -0.69 -19.08
N PHE A 216 7.27 -1.62 -18.15
CA PHE A 216 8.34 -2.48 -17.66
C PHE A 216 8.79 -3.51 -18.70
N LEU A 217 7.88 -4.06 -19.51
CA LEU A 217 8.24 -4.99 -20.58
C LEU A 217 8.96 -4.29 -21.73
N VAL A 218 8.53 -3.07 -22.10
CA VAL A 218 9.25 -2.22 -23.07
C VAL A 218 10.68 -1.97 -22.61
N ALA A 219 10.89 -1.71 -21.31
CA ALA A 219 12.24 -1.54 -20.75
C ALA A 219 13.11 -2.81 -20.81
N LEU A 220 12.51 -4.00 -20.99
CA LEU A 220 13.21 -5.28 -21.11
C LEU A 220 13.33 -5.78 -22.56
N GLU A 221 12.70 -5.10 -23.52
CA GLU A 221 12.53 -5.52 -24.91
C GLU A 221 13.84 -6.01 -25.56
N VAL A 222 14.86 -5.15 -25.59
CA VAL A 222 16.16 -5.47 -26.19
C VAL A 222 16.80 -6.68 -25.52
N SER A 223 16.70 -6.78 -24.19
CA SER A 223 17.28 -7.92 -23.46
C SER A 223 16.51 -9.23 -23.70
N LEU A 224 15.20 -9.16 -23.92
CA LEU A 224 14.39 -10.32 -24.30
C LEU A 224 14.75 -10.77 -25.72
N ASP A 225 14.91 -9.84 -26.65
CA ASP A 225 15.35 -10.14 -28.01
C ASP A 225 16.75 -10.74 -28.07
N ASP A 226 17.72 -10.13 -27.38
CA ASP A 226 19.08 -10.64 -27.30
C ASP A 226 19.12 -12.06 -26.71
N ALA A 227 18.34 -12.31 -25.65
CA ALA A 227 18.23 -13.64 -25.05
C ALA A 227 17.64 -14.66 -26.04
N TYR A 228 16.54 -14.30 -26.71
CA TYR A 228 15.88 -15.20 -27.66
C TYR A 228 16.73 -15.49 -28.89
N ASN A 229 17.52 -14.52 -29.37
CA ASN A 229 18.35 -14.69 -30.57
C ASN A 229 19.62 -15.51 -30.33
N THR A 230 19.81 -16.02 -29.11
CA THR A 230 20.83 -17.06 -28.84
C THR A 230 20.37 -18.43 -29.36
N PRO A 231 21.28 -19.41 -29.54
CA PRO A 231 20.91 -20.78 -29.93
C PRO A 231 19.92 -21.47 -28.97
N ASP A 232 19.80 -20.98 -27.74
CA ASP A 232 18.94 -21.55 -26.70
C ASP A 232 17.50 -21.00 -26.74
N GLY A 233 17.20 -19.98 -27.57
CA GLY A 233 15.85 -19.50 -27.84
C GLY A 233 15.02 -19.20 -26.59
N ALA A 234 13.83 -19.80 -26.52
CA ALA A 234 12.90 -19.68 -25.40
C ALA A 234 13.54 -20.03 -24.03
N ALA A 235 14.46 -20.99 -23.99
CA ALA A 235 15.14 -21.38 -22.75
C ALA A 235 16.07 -20.27 -22.23
N ALA A 236 16.71 -19.50 -23.12
CA ALA A 236 17.50 -18.34 -22.74
C ALA A 236 16.62 -17.19 -22.20
N VAL A 237 15.46 -16.95 -22.81
CA VAL A 237 14.46 -15.98 -22.33
C VAL A 237 13.98 -16.35 -20.93
N SER A 238 13.56 -17.60 -20.71
CA SER A 238 13.12 -18.09 -19.40
C SER A 238 14.21 -17.89 -18.33
N ARG A 239 15.47 -18.25 -18.63
CA ARG A 239 16.59 -18.01 -17.70
C ARG A 239 16.86 -16.53 -17.45
N PHE A 240 16.74 -15.67 -18.46
CA PHE A 240 16.85 -14.22 -18.28
C PHE A 240 15.76 -13.70 -17.34
N LEU A 241 14.51 -14.06 -17.57
CA LEU A 241 13.38 -13.68 -16.72
C LEU A 241 13.54 -14.16 -15.28
N ALA A 242 13.95 -15.41 -15.06
CA ALA A 242 14.20 -15.94 -13.71
C ALA A 242 15.33 -15.20 -12.96
N ARG A 243 16.42 -14.85 -13.64
CA ARG A 243 17.49 -14.02 -13.04
C ARG A 243 16.97 -12.62 -12.73
N SER A 244 16.21 -12.02 -13.64
CA SER A 244 15.59 -10.71 -13.44
C SER A 244 14.60 -10.73 -12.28
N ALA A 245 13.81 -11.79 -12.12
CA ALA A 245 12.89 -11.97 -10.99
C ALA A 245 13.66 -11.97 -9.67
N THR A 246 14.71 -12.78 -9.57
CA THR A 246 15.60 -12.84 -8.39
C THR A 246 16.22 -11.49 -8.08
N SER A 247 16.64 -10.73 -9.09
CA SER A 247 17.16 -9.37 -8.91
C SER A 247 16.10 -8.41 -8.36
N GLN A 248 14.90 -8.41 -8.95
CA GLN A 248 13.80 -7.55 -8.51
C GLN A 248 13.30 -7.89 -7.10
N GLU A 249 13.41 -9.14 -6.65
CA GLU A 249 13.11 -9.53 -5.27
C GLU A 249 14.07 -8.90 -4.26
N ARG A 250 15.37 -8.83 -4.58
CA ARG A 250 16.36 -8.19 -3.70
C ARG A 250 16.12 -6.70 -3.54
N VAL A 251 15.61 -6.05 -4.60
CA VAL A 251 15.39 -4.60 -4.63
C VAL A 251 14.04 -4.21 -4.05
N ASN A 252 12.97 -4.93 -4.39
CA ASN A 252 11.60 -4.52 -4.08
C ASN A 252 10.89 -5.42 -3.05
N GLY A 253 11.49 -6.56 -2.71
CA GLY A 253 10.90 -7.62 -1.90
C GLY A 253 10.14 -8.66 -2.71
N LEU A 254 9.90 -9.82 -2.08
CA LEU A 254 9.31 -11.02 -2.68
C LEU A 254 7.93 -10.77 -3.32
N ASN A 255 7.09 -9.97 -2.66
CA ASN A 255 5.69 -9.76 -3.02
C ASN A 255 5.45 -8.42 -3.73
N HIS A 256 6.45 -7.92 -4.46
CA HIS A 256 6.26 -6.79 -5.37
C HIS A 256 5.71 -7.26 -6.72
N TRP A 257 4.99 -6.40 -7.45
CA TRP A 257 4.38 -6.80 -8.73
C TRP A 257 5.41 -7.18 -9.81
N LYS A 258 6.58 -6.54 -9.82
CA LYS A 258 7.66 -6.85 -10.78
C LYS A 258 8.18 -8.29 -10.68
N PRO A 259 8.66 -8.77 -9.52
CA PRO A 259 9.07 -10.16 -9.42
C PRO A 259 7.88 -11.12 -9.60
N ALA A 260 6.68 -10.78 -9.13
CA ALA A 260 5.47 -11.59 -9.37
C ALA A 260 5.17 -11.77 -10.88
N LEU A 261 5.25 -10.68 -11.65
CA LEU A 261 5.11 -10.69 -13.12
C LEU A 261 6.18 -11.58 -13.76
N LEU A 262 7.45 -11.36 -13.42
CA LEU A 262 8.56 -12.08 -14.04
C LEU A 262 8.49 -13.59 -13.79
N HIS A 263 8.14 -14.02 -12.57
CA HIS A 263 7.87 -15.44 -12.29
C HIS A 263 6.69 -15.96 -13.12
N GLY A 264 5.61 -15.19 -13.24
CA GLY A 264 4.48 -15.55 -14.10
C GLY A 264 4.86 -15.72 -15.58
N LEU A 265 5.77 -14.88 -16.09
CA LEU A 265 6.25 -14.95 -17.47
C LEU A 265 7.19 -16.13 -17.71
N VAL A 266 7.98 -16.54 -16.72
CA VAL A 266 8.81 -17.76 -16.79
C VAL A 266 7.96 -19.00 -17.05
N GLU A 267 6.78 -19.06 -16.42
CA GLU A 267 5.81 -20.17 -16.59
C GLU A 267 4.97 -20.05 -17.87
N CYS A 268 5.10 -18.95 -18.62
CA CYS A 268 4.37 -18.71 -19.86
C CYS A 268 5.22 -19.12 -21.06
N GLU A 269 5.13 -20.38 -21.47
CA GLU A 269 5.91 -20.95 -22.58
C GLU A 269 5.76 -20.13 -23.87
N ALA A 270 4.53 -19.80 -24.26
CA ALA A 270 4.26 -19.00 -25.46
C ALA A 270 4.86 -17.58 -25.40
N PHE A 271 4.97 -16.98 -24.22
CA PHE A 271 5.67 -15.71 -24.07
C PHE A 271 7.18 -15.90 -24.26
N CYS A 272 7.77 -16.90 -23.60
CA CYS A 272 9.19 -17.22 -23.74
C CYS A 272 9.57 -17.57 -25.18
N ASP A 273 8.68 -18.25 -25.90
CA ASP A 273 8.85 -18.66 -27.30
C ASP A 273 8.49 -17.54 -28.30
N GLY A 274 8.92 -16.30 -28.01
CA GLY A 274 8.79 -15.17 -28.93
C GLY A 274 7.46 -14.40 -28.85
N GLY A 275 6.51 -14.82 -28.01
CA GLY A 275 5.24 -14.10 -27.81
C GLY A 275 5.41 -12.65 -27.34
N PHE A 276 6.53 -12.31 -26.69
CA PHE A 276 6.88 -10.94 -26.32
C PHE A 276 7.03 -9.97 -27.51
N ARG A 277 7.26 -10.49 -28.72
CA ARG A 277 7.37 -9.68 -29.96
C ARG A 277 6.03 -9.31 -30.58
N ILE A 278 4.96 -10.03 -30.25
CA ILE A 278 3.68 -9.94 -30.97
C ILE A 278 2.90 -8.64 -30.63
N GLY A 279 3.38 -7.85 -29.65
CA GLY A 279 2.93 -6.48 -29.38
C GLY A 279 3.72 -5.37 -30.11
N GLN A 280 4.74 -5.70 -30.90
CA GLN A 280 5.64 -4.74 -31.55
C GLN A 280 5.28 -4.42 -33.01
N MET A 281 4.09 -4.78 -33.50
CA MET A 281 3.63 -4.24 -34.79
C MET A 281 3.39 -2.73 -34.64
N ASN A 282 4.43 -1.98 -34.99
CA ASN A 282 4.47 -0.52 -35.09
C ASN A 282 3.13 0.05 -35.57
N PRO A 283 2.55 1.06 -34.90
CA PRO A 283 1.53 1.92 -35.48
C PRO A 283 2.06 2.85 -36.59
N GLY A 284 3.24 2.57 -37.15
CA GLY A 284 4.00 3.47 -38.02
C GLY A 284 4.95 2.77 -38.99
N ALA A 285 4.65 1.54 -39.39
CA ALA A 285 5.22 0.92 -40.60
C ALA A 285 4.18 0.97 -41.73
#